data_AF-M7X3Y5-F1
#
_entry.id   AF-M7X3Y5-F1
#
_cell.length_a   1.000
_cell.length_b   1.000
_cell.length_c   1.000
_cell.angle_alpha   90.00
_cell.angle_beta   90.00
_cell.angle_gamma   90.00
#
_symmetry.space_group_name_H-M   'P 1'
#
loop_
_entity.id
_entity.type
_entity.pdbx_description
1 polymer ?
#
loop_
_entity_poly.entity_id
_entity_poly.type
_entity_poly.pdbx_seq_one_letter_code
_entity_poly.pdbx_strand_id
1 'polypeptide(L)'
;MDESKLKTTPADIERALVESLAAVSTPPLDSDDGQPDGDDSTEGQDAYHDGDLPEFSDSEETAAGPSASSATPRLVPSKSAKGPAGRKKLPLSALKNRIQVGSSSKKSAAASAPASATSSQAPPPAQDKGKGKAFKLSDKQLDAVAERIAHDHPELPKMSPDQVQELLAMMQIDKDVIMGKKGFMGKGAKDMASHKFWRTQPVMRLDAKEDEVKEGAIEADKKPEEVRQEPIELHKDFRWVTVNLSDPKELKEVYELLTNHYVEDLDASFRFDYSPEFIEWALKPPGYFPDWHVGIRVAETGKLVGFISGIPLDLRIRNATKRCTEINFLVVHKKLRSKRLAPILIKEVTRRTHLRGIFQAIYTAGAFLPTPVTRCQYYHRNLNPPKLVKLGFSAVPRNSTVARMATYYRVGGETAIPGLRELEKRDLKQASRLLRAYLARFDMAPMLSNKDVEHALLSGRGKDVNGKREGQVTWTYVVEDPETHRITDLFCFYSLPSTALKATPHTNVNAAYLFYYATTAAPSCADLGDGSVAVPVKNWKDETPEERKVLGDRLKALMSDALVVISKNGFDVMNALTLQDNSLFLEDLKFGKGDGFLHYYLYNYATKPILGGVDVADGGSGMGVVML
;
A
#
# COMPACT_ATOMS: atom_id res chain seq x y z
N MET A 1 46.31 6.38 -14.76
CA MET A 1 45.30 6.87 -13.79
C MET A 1 44.81 5.67 -12.99
N ASP A 2 44.26 5.88 -11.80
CA ASP A 2 43.83 4.82 -10.90
C ASP A 2 42.42 4.31 -11.28
N GLU A 3 42.31 3.05 -11.71
CA GLU A 3 41.04 2.45 -12.16
C GLU A 3 40.04 2.20 -11.02
N SER A 4 40.44 2.32 -9.75
CA SER A 4 39.58 2.06 -8.59
C SER A 4 38.44 3.08 -8.36
N LYS A 5 38.31 4.11 -9.21
CA LYS A 5 37.47 5.30 -8.96
C LYS A 5 36.18 5.40 -9.78
N LEU A 6 35.79 4.36 -10.51
CA LEU A 6 34.43 4.20 -11.02
C LEU A 6 33.56 3.52 -9.96
N LYS A 7 32.61 4.27 -9.38
CA LYS A 7 31.74 3.82 -8.27
C LYS A 7 30.53 2.97 -8.69
N THR A 8 30.29 2.84 -9.99
CA THR A 8 29.08 2.21 -10.55
C THR A 8 29.32 0.73 -10.83
N THR A 9 28.44 -0.14 -10.34
CA THR A 9 28.42 -1.57 -10.67
C THR A 9 27.45 -1.87 -11.83
N PRO A 10 27.61 -2.98 -12.56
CA PRO A 10 26.63 -3.39 -13.58
C PRO A 10 25.20 -3.52 -13.04
N ALA A 11 25.03 -3.92 -11.78
CA ALA A 11 23.73 -4.03 -11.12
C ALA A 11 23.07 -2.66 -10.85
N ASP A 12 23.84 -1.60 -10.65
CA ASP A 12 23.31 -0.24 -10.50
C ASP A 12 22.79 0.29 -11.86
N ILE A 13 23.48 -0.04 -12.96
CA ILE A 13 23.06 0.28 -14.34
C ILE A 13 21.81 -0.53 -14.73
N GLU A 14 21.81 -1.83 -14.43
CA GLU A 14 20.69 -2.74 -14.63
C GLU A 14 19.40 -2.22 -13.99
N ARG A 15 19.51 -1.75 -12.74
CA ARG A 15 18.39 -1.15 -12.01
C ARG A 15 17.88 0.13 -12.69
N ALA A 16 18.76 1.08 -12.98
CA ALA A 16 18.40 2.35 -13.65
C ALA A 16 17.72 2.12 -15.01
N LEU A 17 18.20 1.12 -15.77
CA LEU A 17 17.63 0.70 -17.04
C LEU A 17 16.19 0.18 -16.86
N VAL A 18 15.97 -0.75 -15.92
CA VAL A 18 14.64 -1.33 -15.64
C VAL A 18 13.65 -0.28 -15.12
N GLU A 19 14.07 0.58 -14.18
CA GLU A 19 13.23 1.65 -13.62
C GLU A 19 12.84 2.67 -14.71
N SER A 20 13.75 3.02 -15.63
CA SER A 20 13.45 3.92 -16.75
C SER A 20 12.57 3.28 -17.84
N LEU A 21 12.75 1.98 -18.10
CA LEU A 21 11.99 1.25 -19.13
C LEU A 21 10.52 1.05 -18.78
N ALA A 22 10.22 0.78 -17.51
CA ALA A 22 8.84 0.63 -17.04
C ALA A 22 8.02 1.88 -17.37
N ALA A 23 8.59 3.07 -17.11
CA ALA A 23 7.96 4.37 -17.29
C ALA A 23 7.93 4.91 -18.75
N VAL A 24 8.37 4.11 -19.74
CA VAL A 24 8.31 4.45 -21.19
C VAL A 24 7.47 3.40 -21.97
N SER A 25 6.84 2.47 -21.26
CA SER A 25 6.01 1.40 -21.83
C SER A 25 4.49 1.62 -21.74
N THR A 26 4.06 2.74 -21.14
CA THR A 26 2.69 3.25 -21.17
C THR A 26 2.45 4.11 -22.43
N PRO A 27 1.30 3.97 -23.13
CA PRO A 27 0.94 4.85 -24.23
C PRO A 27 0.40 6.19 -23.71
N PRO A 28 0.62 7.32 -24.42
CA PRO A 28 -0.14 8.54 -24.16
C PRO A 28 -1.60 8.35 -24.58
N LEU A 29 -2.51 9.05 -23.90
CA LEU A 29 -3.88 9.26 -24.38
C LEU A 29 -3.88 10.50 -25.28
N ASP A 30 -4.24 10.33 -26.54
CA ASP A 30 -4.48 11.46 -27.44
C ASP A 30 -5.78 12.19 -27.04
N SER A 31 -5.76 13.51 -27.10
CA SER A 31 -6.95 14.37 -26.94
C SER A 31 -7.74 14.44 -28.23
N ASP A 32 -9.03 14.09 -28.19
CA ASP A 32 -9.95 14.23 -29.32
C ASP A 32 -11.13 15.14 -28.94
N ASP A 33 -11.33 16.23 -29.69
CA ASP A 33 -12.33 17.27 -29.41
C ASP A 33 -13.73 16.84 -29.87
N GLY A 34 -14.30 15.85 -29.18
CA GLY A 34 -15.62 15.28 -29.46
C GLY A 34 -16.77 15.97 -28.73
N GLN A 35 -17.23 17.13 -29.22
CA GLN A 35 -18.43 17.82 -28.71
C GLN A 35 -19.73 17.10 -29.15
N PRO A 36 -20.61 16.70 -28.21
CA PRO A 36 -21.95 16.23 -28.53
C PRO A 36 -23.02 17.30 -28.23
N ASP A 37 -24.01 17.42 -29.12
CA ASP A 37 -25.25 18.15 -28.83
C ASP A 37 -26.07 17.43 -27.74
N GLY A 38 -26.85 18.19 -26.98
CA GLY A 38 -27.68 17.65 -25.91
C GLY A 38 -29.04 17.12 -26.40
N ASP A 39 -29.57 16.13 -25.68
CA ASP A 39 -31.01 15.84 -25.66
C ASP A 39 -31.44 15.49 -24.22
N ASP A 40 -32.72 15.69 -23.91
CA ASP A 40 -33.25 15.68 -22.54
C ASP A 40 -33.95 14.36 -22.19
N SER A 41 -33.62 13.80 -21.02
CA SER A 41 -34.42 12.74 -20.39
C SER A 41 -34.16 12.66 -18.88
N THR A 42 -35.03 13.29 -18.10
CA THR A 42 -35.04 13.18 -16.63
C THR A 42 -35.80 11.95 -16.13
N GLU A 43 -35.25 11.20 -15.17
CA GLU A 43 -36.01 10.45 -14.15
C GLU A 43 -35.12 9.94 -13.00
N GLY A 44 -35.66 9.88 -11.76
CA GLY A 44 -35.16 9.00 -10.70
C GLY A 44 -33.93 9.43 -9.86
N GLN A 45 -34.02 10.51 -9.08
CA GLN A 45 -33.16 10.72 -7.90
C GLN A 45 -33.96 10.65 -6.59
N ASP A 46 -33.84 9.54 -5.85
CA ASP A 46 -34.37 9.42 -4.49
C ASP A 46 -33.45 10.16 -3.50
N ALA A 47 -33.85 11.37 -3.11
CA ALA A 47 -33.13 12.16 -2.12
C ALA A 47 -33.38 11.64 -0.69
N TYR A 48 -32.33 11.23 0.00
CA TYR A 48 -32.40 10.88 1.42
C TYR A 48 -32.64 12.12 2.28
N HIS A 49 -33.72 12.15 3.05
CA HIS A 49 -33.89 13.08 4.17
C HIS A 49 -33.22 12.51 5.43
N ASP A 50 -32.38 13.32 6.07
CA ASP A 50 -31.80 13.01 7.38
C ASP A 50 -32.82 13.38 8.47
N GLY A 51 -33.22 12.40 9.29
CA GLY A 51 -34.38 12.53 10.17
C GLY A 51 -34.35 11.57 11.37
N ASP A 52 -34.20 12.18 12.54
CA ASP A 52 -34.42 11.67 13.90
C ASP A 52 -33.47 10.58 14.49
N LEU A 53 -33.01 10.91 15.72
CA LEU A 53 -32.40 10.08 16.77
C LEU A 53 -30.92 9.63 16.64
N PRO A 54 -30.16 9.57 17.76
CA PRO A 54 -30.24 10.34 19.01
C PRO A 54 -28.90 11.04 19.36
N GLU A 55 -28.91 11.86 20.42
CA GLU A 55 -27.76 12.69 20.81
C GLU A 55 -26.59 11.91 21.44
N PHE A 56 -25.37 12.48 21.31
CA PHE A 56 -24.18 12.00 22.03
C PHE A 56 -24.28 12.41 23.51
N SER A 57 -23.99 11.50 24.44
CA SER A 57 -24.02 11.83 25.87
C SER A 57 -22.77 12.59 26.33
N ASP A 58 -22.96 13.81 26.84
CA ASP A 58 -21.89 14.69 27.31
C ASP A 58 -21.80 14.79 28.84
N SER A 59 -20.61 15.13 29.33
CA SER A 59 -20.33 15.54 30.70
C SER A 59 -18.96 16.27 30.75
N GLU A 60 -18.96 17.57 31.03
CA GLU A 60 -17.77 18.45 31.02
C GLU A 60 -17.17 18.69 32.40
N GLU A 61 -15.88 19.06 32.46
CA GLU A 61 -15.35 20.02 33.45
C GLU A 61 -14.05 20.69 32.94
N THR A 62 -13.76 21.94 33.33
CA THR A 62 -12.77 22.81 32.63
C THR A 62 -11.93 23.73 33.53
N ALA A 63 -10.61 23.82 33.28
CA ALA A 63 -9.71 24.93 33.64
C ALA A 63 -8.40 24.82 32.79
N ALA A 64 -7.96 25.80 31.99
CA ALA A 64 -7.55 27.20 32.25
C ALA A 64 -6.08 27.34 32.75
N GLY A 65 -5.26 28.14 32.04
CA GLY A 65 -3.85 28.43 32.36
C GLY A 65 -3.51 29.93 32.15
N PRO A 66 -2.22 30.34 32.19
CA PRO A 66 -1.81 31.56 31.45
C PRO A 66 -0.39 31.56 30.82
N SER A 67 -0.13 32.62 30.03
CA SER A 67 1.09 33.05 29.29
C SER A 67 2.31 33.46 30.17
N ALA A 68 3.51 33.89 29.74
CA ALA A 68 4.11 34.39 28.45
C ALA A 68 5.68 34.24 28.50
N SER A 69 6.63 34.84 27.72
CA SER A 69 6.68 35.78 26.56
C SER A 69 8.09 35.85 25.90
N SER A 70 8.16 36.01 24.56
CA SER A 70 9.18 36.69 23.68
C SER A 70 10.66 36.97 24.08
N ALA A 71 11.62 36.72 23.15
CA ALA A 71 12.71 37.66 22.73
C ALA A 71 13.59 37.15 21.53
N THR A 72 14.16 38.05 20.71
CA THR A 72 15.17 37.75 19.64
C THR A 72 16.24 38.87 19.50
N PRO A 73 17.44 38.59 18.93
CA PRO A 73 18.07 39.55 17.97
C PRO A 73 18.92 38.93 16.81
N ARG A 74 19.52 39.79 15.95
CA ARG A 74 20.32 39.53 14.70
C ARG A 74 21.81 39.98 14.86
N LEU A 75 22.82 39.92 13.96
CA LEU A 75 23.10 39.68 12.51
C LEU A 75 24.35 38.72 12.36
N VAL A 76 24.82 38.11 11.25
CA VAL A 76 25.26 38.50 9.86
C VAL A 76 26.49 39.47 9.84
N PRO A 77 27.52 39.44 8.92
CA PRO A 77 27.83 38.62 7.70
C PRO A 77 29.29 38.05 7.53
N SER A 78 29.53 37.28 6.43
CA SER A 78 30.70 37.34 5.46
C SER A 78 31.07 35.95 4.86
N LYS A 79 31.77 35.74 3.72
CA LYS A 79 32.01 36.46 2.43
C LYS A 79 32.40 35.41 1.33
N SER A 80 32.61 35.81 0.06
CA SER A 80 32.57 34.91 -1.14
C SER A 80 33.82 34.83 -2.04
N ALA A 81 34.10 33.66 -2.66
CA ALA A 81 34.87 33.46 -3.91
C ALA A 81 34.48 32.09 -4.56
N LYS A 82 34.01 31.97 -5.81
CA LYS A 82 34.69 32.02 -7.15
C LYS A 82 35.64 30.85 -7.48
N GLY A 83 35.36 30.12 -8.58
CA GLY A 83 36.24 29.14 -9.25
C GLY A 83 36.62 29.58 -10.68
N PRO A 84 37.36 28.77 -11.49
CA PRO A 84 36.85 28.37 -12.83
C PRO A 84 37.43 27.07 -13.48
N ALA A 85 36.74 26.56 -14.53
CA ALA A 85 37.21 25.72 -15.67
C ALA A 85 37.90 24.33 -15.40
N GLY A 86 37.99 23.36 -16.32
CA GLY A 86 37.54 23.22 -17.72
C GLY A 86 37.69 21.75 -18.25
N ARG A 87 37.12 21.42 -19.44
CA ARG A 87 36.92 20.03 -19.95
C ARG A 87 38.14 19.33 -20.60
N LYS A 88 38.14 17.98 -20.63
CA LYS A 88 38.58 17.12 -21.77
C LYS A 88 38.01 15.67 -21.68
N LYS A 89 37.95 14.93 -22.80
CA LYS A 89 37.38 13.56 -22.96
C LYS A 89 38.46 12.49 -23.25
N LEU A 90 38.18 11.21 -22.98
CA LEU A 90 38.92 10.01 -23.45
C LEU A 90 37.95 8.86 -23.82
N PRO A 91 38.37 7.81 -24.58
CA PRO A 91 37.46 7.00 -25.41
C PRO A 91 37.00 5.64 -24.85
N LEU A 92 35.99 5.05 -25.53
CA LEU A 92 35.16 3.91 -25.11
C LEU A 92 35.74 2.49 -25.33
N SER A 93 36.97 2.34 -25.85
CA SER A 93 37.52 1.02 -26.21
C SER A 93 37.85 0.10 -25.02
N ALA A 94 37.97 0.64 -23.80
CA ALA A 94 38.37 -0.13 -22.62
C ALA A 94 37.29 -1.08 -22.07
N LEU A 95 36.01 -0.91 -22.44
CA LEU A 95 34.90 -1.60 -21.76
C LEU A 95 34.73 -3.08 -22.22
N LYS A 96 35.00 -3.40 -23.49
CA LYS A 96 34.68 -4.72 -24.07
C LYS A 96 35.46 -5.90 -23.46
N ASN A 97 36.69 -5.68 -22.99
CA ASN A 97 37.54 -6.77 -22.49
C ASN A 97 37.19 -7.22 -21.05
N ARG A 98 36.34 -6.49 -20.32
CA ARG A 98 36.02 -6.79 -18.91
C ARG A 98 34.81 -7.71 -18.72
N ILE A 99 34.08 -8.01 -19.80
CA ILE A 99 32.82 -8.79 -19.78
C ILE A 99 33.08 -10.30 -20.05
N GLN A 100 34.19 -10.65 -20.69
CA GLN A 100 34.44 -12.02 -21.18
C GLN A 100 35.06 -13.01 -20.17
N VAL A 101 35.38 -12.57 -18.94
CA VAL A 101 36.02 -13.42 -17.91
C VAL A 101 35.09 -13.56 -16.70
N GLY A 102 34.16 -14.50 -16.79
CA GLY A 102 33.18 -14.77 -15.72
C GLY A 102 32.45 -16.11 -15.78
N SER A 103 32.42 -16.80 -16.94
CA SER A 103 31.70 -18.06 -17.12
C SER A 103 32.61 -19.30 -17.10
N SER A 104 32.65 -19.97 -15.95
CA SER A 104 32.95 -21.40 -15.75
C SER A 104 34.23 -22.03 -16.33
N SER A 105 35.14 -22.45 -15.44
CA SER A 105 35.92 -23.68 -15.66
C SER A 105 36.25 -24.42 -14.34
N LYS A 106 35.53 -25.52 -14.08
CA LYS A 106 35.97 -26.59 -13.16
C LYS A 106 35.45 -27.94 -13.66
N LYS A 107 36.26 -28.64 -14.46
CA LYS A 107 36.17 -30.09 -14.65
C LYS A 107 37.56 -30.66 -14.95
N SER A 108 37.79 -31.85 -14.39
CA SER A 108 38.83 -32.87 -14.64
C SER A 108 39.87 -32.63 -15.74
N ALA A 109 41.14 -32.92 -15.40
CA ALA A 109 42.27 -32.99 -16.32
C ALA A 109 42.10 -34.04 -17.43
N ALA A 110 42.89 -33.91 -18.50
CA ALA A 110 42.88 -34.78 -19.68
C ALA A 110 44.04 -35.79 -19.66
N ALA A 111 43.94 -36.82 -20.50
CA ALA A 111 45.04 -37.72 -20.85
C ALA A 111 44.95 -38.14 -22.34
N SER A 112 46.11 -38.23 -23.00
CA SER A 112 46.42 -38.92 -24.28
C SER A 112 45.52 -38.70 -25.52
N ALA A 113 46.17 -38.24 -26.60
CA ALA A 113 45.75 -38.35 -28.01
C ALA A 113 46.40 -39.63 -28.64
N PRO A 114 46.45 -39.89 -29.99
CA PRO A 114 45.98 -39.10 -31.14
C PRO A 114 45.37 -39.89 -32.35
N ALA A 115 45.06 -39.12 -33.41
CA ALA A 115 45.24 -39.45 -34.84
C ALA A 115 44.11 -40.08 -35.69
N SER A 116 44.23 -39.83 -37.00
CA SER A 116 43.38 -40.24 -38.15
C SER A 116 41.96 -39.64 -38.24
N ALA A 117 41.31 -39.57 -39.41
CA ALA A 117 41.74 -39.17 -40.77
C ALA A 117 40.49 -39.03 -41.67
N THR A 118 40.51 -38.10 -42.65
CA THR A 118 39.70 -38.06 -43.89
C THR A 118 38.38 -38.85 -43.99
N SER A 119 37.24 -38.16 -44.15
CA SER A 119 36.56 -38.05 -45.47
C SER A 119 35.19 -37.34 -45.36
N SER A 120 34.60 -37.00 -46.50
CA SER A 120 33.43 -36.12 -46.65
C SER A 120 32.10 -36.87 -46.85
N GLN A 121 31.04 -36.44 -46.15
CA GLN A 121 29.65 -36.58 -46.60
C GLN A 121 28.84 -35.35 -46.16
N ALA A 122 27.91 -34.89 -47.00
CA ALA A 122 27.07 -33.73 -46.74
C ALA A 122 25.67 -34.15 -46.21
N PRO A 123 25.07 -33.39 -45.28
CA PRO A 123 23.81 -33.78 -44.66
C PRO A 123 22.54 -33.30 -45.42
N PRO A 124 21.45 -34.09 -45.45
CA PRO A 124 20.10 -33.60 -45.73
C PRO A 124 19.56 -32.73 -44.56
N PRO A 125 18.46 -31.96 -44.75
CA PRO A 125 18.22 -30.76 -43.95
C PRO A 125 17.71 -31.00 -42.52
N ALA A 126 18.13 -30.12 -41.61
CA ALA A 126 17.64 -30.06 -40.23
C ALA A 126 16.28 -29.34 -40.12
N GLN A 127 15.44 -29.78 -39.18
CA GLN A 127 14.19 -29.12 -38.84
C GLN A 127 14.44 -27.75 -38.18
N ASP A 128 13.69 -26.73 -38.59
CA ASP A 128 13.77 -25.39 -38.00
C ASP A 128 13.24 -25.38 -36.56
N LYS A 129 14.13 -25.10 -35.61
CA LYS A 129 13.77 -24.71 -34.24
C LYS A 129 13.87 -23.19 -34.15
N GLY A 130 12.76 -22.54 -34.51
CA GLY A 130 12.67 -21.08 -34.63
C GLY A 130 13.22 -20.34 -33.41
N LYS A 131 14.26 -19.54 -33.63
CA LYS A 131 14.78 -18.61 -32.62
C LYS A 131 13.79 -17.48 -32.42
N GLY A 132 13.39 -17.22 -31.18
CA GLY A 132 12.59 -16.04 -30.85
C GLY A 132 13.30 -14.76 -31.28
N LYS A 133 12.58 -13.84 -31.92
CA LYS A 133 13.11 -12.51 -32.27
C LYS A 133 13.43 -11.73 -31.00
N ALA A 134 14.64 -11.17 -30.92
CA ALA A 134 14.97 -10.21 -29.87
C ALA A 134 14.07 -8.98 -29.98
N PHE A 135 13.62 -8.46 -28.83
CA PHE A 135 12.79 -7.27 -28.76
C PHE A 135 13.61 -6.03 -29.10
N LYS A 136 13.11 -5.21 -30.02
CA LYS A 136 13.62 -3.86 -30.29
C LYS A 136 12.58 -2.84 -29.84
N LEU A 137 13.03 -1.79 -29.17
CA LEU A 137 12.24 -0.59 -28.95
C LEU A 137 12.26 0.29 -30.20
N SER A 138 11.36 1.29 -30.26
CA SER A 138 11.48 2.35 -31.26
C SER A 138 12.54 3.37 -30.84
N ASP A 139 13.16 4.04 -31.82
CA ASP A 139 14.27 4.98 -31.57
C ASP A 139 13.86 6.08 -30.57
N LYS A 140 12.65 6.64 -30.71
CA LYS A 140 12.05 7.61 -29.76
C LYS A 140 11.97 7.10 -28.32
N GLN A 141 11.71 5.81 -28.12
CA GLN A 141 11.66 5.20 -26.78
C GLN A 141 13.07 4.95 -26.22
N LEU A 142 14.03 4.62 -27.08
CA LEU A 142 15.45 4.51 -26.68
C LEU A 142 16.04 5.87 -26.32
N ASP A 143 15.69 6.93 -27.05
CA ASP A 143 16.02 8.33 -26.72
C ASP A 143 15.42 8.71 -25.35
N ALA A 144 14.11 8.52 -25.16
CA ALA A 144 13.44 8.86 -23.90
C ALA A 144 14.03 8.10 -22.68
N VAL A 145 14.37 6.81 -22.85
CA VAL A 145 15.06 6.03 -21.81
C VAL A 145 16.49 6.55 -21.56
N ALA A 146 17.25 6.88 -22.61
CA ALA A 146 18.61 7.40 -22.47
C ALA A 146 18.65 8.79 -21.81
N GLU A 147 17.71 9.67 -22.14
CA GLU A 147 17.57 10.98 -21.49
C GLU A 147 17.14 10.84 -20.04
N ARG A 148 16.18 9.95 -19.73
CA ARG A 148 15.70 9.72 -18.35
C ARG A 148 16.78 9.12 -17.46
N ILE A 149 17.53 8.11 -17.93
CA ILE A 149 18.72 7.59 -17.22
C ILE A 149 19.73 8.71 -16.95
N ALA A 150 19.91 9.63 -17.90
CA ALA A 150 20.83 10.77 -17.74
C ALA A 150 20.28 11.93 -16.88
N HIS A 151 19.01 11.89 -16.47
CA HIS A 151 18.36 12.83 -15.56
C HIS A 151 18.29 12.25 -14.14
N ASP A 152 17.72 11.04 -14.01
CA ASP A 152 17.46 10.38 -12.73
C ASP A 152 18.75 9.81 -12.10
N HIS A 153 19.76 9.51 -12.92
CA HIS A 153 21.07 8.97 -12.49
C HIS A 153 22.27 9.76 -13.08
N PRO A 154 22.49 11.02 -12.68
CA PRO A 154 23.56 11.87 -13.22
C PRO A 154 24.99 11.38 -12.90
N GLU A 155 25.15 10.39 -12.01
CA GLU A 155 26.39 9.66 -11.76
C GLU A 155 26.76 8.65 -12.87
N LEU A 156 25.84 8.31 -13.76
CA LEU A 156 26.09 7.38 -14.87
C LEU A 156 26.71 8.07 -16.09
N PRO A 157 27.59 7.38 -16.84
CA PRO A 157 28.04 7.89 -18.13
C PRO A 157 26.86 7.92 -19.10
N LYS A 158 26.55 9.09 -19.68
CA LYS A 158 25.48 9.24 -20.68
C LYS A 158 25.65 8.22 -21.81
N MET A 159 24.65 7.37 -21.99
CA MET A 159 24.62 6.30 -22.99
C MET A 159 23.93 6.77 -24.27
N SER A 160 24.25 6.17 -25.42
CA SER A 160 23.48 6.35 -26.66
C SER A 160 22.31 5.37 -26.75
N PRO A 161 21.29 5.64 -27.59
CA PRO A 161 20.20 4.71 -27.89
C PRO A 161 20.68 3.30 -28.26
N ASP A 162 21.73 3.19 -29.09
CA ASP A 162 22.35 1.91 -29.46
C ASP A 162 22.88 1.14 -28.24
N GLN A 163 23.47 1.84 -27.27
CA GLN A 163 24.04 1.23 -26.06
C GLN A 163 22.94 0.75 -25.11
N VAL A 164 21.83 1.50 -24.99
CA VAL A 164 20.62 1.06 -24.27
C VAL A 164 20.05 -0.22 -24.91
N GLN A 165 19.98 -0.26 -26.25
CA GLN A 165 19.48 -1.41 -27.00
C GLN A 165 20.44 -2.63 -26.99
N GLU A 166 21.75 -2.43 -26.93
CA GLU A 166 22.76 -3.50 -26.74
C GLU A 166 22.68 -4.07 -25.32
N LEU A 167 22.55 -3.21 -24.29
CA LEU A 167 22.41 -3.65 -22.88
C LEU A 167 21.14 -4.48 -22.66
N LEU A 168 19.99 -4.00 -23.18
CA LEU A 168 18.72 -4.72 -23.21
C LEU A 168 18.86 -6.14 -23.78
N ALA A 169 19.58 -6.28 -24.89
CA ALA A 169 19.79 -7.58 -25.55
C ALA A 169 20.73 -8.50 -24.75
N MET A 170 21.74 -7.95 -24.07
CA MET A 170 22.67 -8.72 -23.24
C MET A 170 22.03 -9.24 -21.95
N MET A 171 21.08 -8.50 -21.37
CA MET A 171 20.50 -8.80 -20.06
C MET A 171 19.30 -9.75 -20.09
N GLN A 172 18.72 -10.03 -21.26
CA GLN A 172 17.54 -10.90 -21.42
C GLN A 172 16.33 -10.49 -20.56
N ILE A 173 16.14 -9.18 -20.32
CA ILE A 173 15.02 -8.68 -19.53
C ILE A 173 13.70 -9.07 -20.22
N ASP A 174 12.92 -9.90 -19.54
CA ASP A 174 11.64 -10.41 -20.03
C ASP A 174 10.62 -9.27 -20.13
N LYS A 175 9.93 -9.17 -21.29
CA LYS A 175 8.94 -8.13 -21.60
C LYS A 175 7.87 -8.00 -20.51
N ASP A 176 7.48 -9.13 -19.92
CA ASP A 176 6.46 -9.16 -18.87
C ASP A 176 6.96 -8.56 -17.53
N VAL A 177 8.27 -8.51 -17.28
CA VAL A 177 8.83 -7.85 -16.07
C VAL A 177 8.73 -6.33 -16.21
N ILE A 178 9.11 -5.80 -17.37
CA ILE A 178 9.01 -4.35 -17.67
C ILE A 178 7.54 -3.92 -17.64
N MET A 179 6.63 -4.71 -18.21
CA MET A 179 5.18 -4.46 -18.20
C MET A 179 4.48 -4.85 -16.88
N GLY A 180 5.22 -5.12 -15.79
CA GLY A 180 4.66 -5.40 -14.46
C GLY A 180 3.88 -6.72 -14.30
N LYS A 181 3.76 -7.52 -15.36
CA LYS A 181 3.10 -8.85 -15.39
C LYS A 181 3.95 -9.96 -14.72
N LYS A 182 5.24 -9.69 -14.47
CA LYS A 182 6.16 -10.53 -13.69
C LYS A 182 6.74 -9.76 -12.50
N GLY A 183 6.54 -10.29 -11.31
CA GLY A 183 7.32 -9.88 -10.13
C GLY A 183 8.81 -10.22 -10.31
N PHE A 184 9.68 -9.32 -9.85
CA PHE A 184 11.13 -9.46 -9.94
C PHE A 184 11.61 -10.77 -9.27
N MET A 185 12.67 -11.40 -9.80
CA MET A 185 13.18 -12.71 -9.32
C MET A 185 12.17 -13.88 -9.39
N GLY A 186 11.16 -13.82 -10.27
CA GLY A 186 10.45 -15.00 -10.81
C GLY A 186 9.49 -15.74 -9.87
N LYS A 187 9.46 -15.42 -8.57
CA LYS A 187 8.47 -15.94 -7.60
C LYS A 187 7.21 -15.08 -7.60
N GLY A 188 6.41 -15.15 -8.66
CA GLY A 188 5.11 -14.47 -8.69
C GLY A 188 4.27 -14.78 -9.93
N ALA A 189 4.89 -14.73 -11.12
CA ALA A 189 4.19 -14.99 -12.36
C ALA A 189 3.91 -16.48 -12.57
N LYS A 190 2.80 -16.90 -11.98
CA LYS A 190 2.05 -18.06 -12.44
C LYS A 190 0.86 -17.54 -13.23
N ASP A 191 0.96 -17.69 -14.55
CA ASP A 191 -0.12 -17.43 -15.50
C ASP A 191 -1.45 -18.04 -15.01
N MET A 192 -2.57 -17.39 -15.34
CA MET A 192 -3.93 -17.76 -14.90
C MET A 192 -4.29 -19.21 -15.20
N ALA A 193 -3.72 -19.80 -16.27
CA ALA A 193 -3.79 -21.23 -16.56
C ALA A 193 -3.39 -22.15 -15.38
N SER A 194 -2.55 -21.65 -14.46
CA SER A 194 -1.98 -22.39 -13.33
C SER A 194 -2.59 -22.05 -11.96
N HIS A 195 -3.35 -20.95 -11.82
CA HIS A 195 -4.07 -20.57 -10.59
C HIS A 195 -5.40 -21.34 -10.44
N LYS A 196 -5.30 -22.66 -10.25
CA LYS A 196 -6.43 -23.63 -10.26
C LYS A 196 -7.62 -23.32 -9.32
N PHE A 197 -7.48 -22.44 -8.33
CA PHE A 197 -8.57 -22.02 -7.43
C PHE A 197 -9.26 -20.73 -7.92
N TRP A 198 -8.49 -19.66 -8.12
CA TRP A 198 -9.00 -18.35 -8.53
C TRP A 198 -9.70 -18.37 -9.89
N ARG A 199 -9.27 -19.26 -10.80
CA ARG A 199 -9.94 -19.53 -12.07
C ARG A 199 -11.39 -20.03 -11.94
N THR A 200 -11.85 -20.42 -10.75
CA THR A 200 -13.23 -20.84 -10.47
C THR A 200 -13.95 -19.93 -9.46
N GLN A 201 -13.43 -18.72 -9.24
CA GLN A 201 -14.07 -17.70 -8.41
C GLN A 201 -14.63 -16.57 -9.30
N PRO A 202 -15.71 -15.88 -8.87
CA PRO A 202 -16.18 -14.68 -9.54
C PRO A 202 -15.22 -13.51 -9.26
N VAL A 203 -14.14 -13.43 -10.03
CA VAL A 203 -13.14 -12.35 -9.98
C VAL A 203 -12.79 -11.92 -11.40
N MET A 204 -12.34 -10.67 -11.56
CA MET A 204 -11.87 -10.17 -12.86
C MET A 204 -10.68 -10.98 -13.38
N ARG A 205 -10.70 -11.29 -14.68
CA ARG A 205 -9.66 -12.07 -15.35
C ARG A 205 -8.64 -11.17 -16.06
N LEU A 206 -7.41 -11.68 -16.24
CA LEU A 206 -6.31 -10.94 -16.89
C LEU A 206 -6.51 -10.66 -18.39
N ASP A 207 -7.43 -11.37 -19.02
CA ASP A 207 -7.76 -11.29 -20.45
C ASP A 207 -8.92 -10.31 -20.75
N ALA A 208 -9.57 -9.74 -19.73
CA ALA A 208 -10.57 -8.70 -19.91
C ALA A 208 -9.90 -7.37 -20.32
N LYS A 209 -10.32 -6.79 -21.45
CA LYS A 209 -9.92 -5.42 -21.84
C LYS A 209 -10.73 -4.39 -21.06
N GLU A 210 -10.11 -3.28 -20.66
CA GLU A 210 -10.74 -2.25 -19.83
C GLU A 210 -11.97 -1.60 -20.51
N ASP A 211 -12.00 -1.53 -21.84
CA ASP A 211 -13.13 -1.03 -22.64
C ASP A 211 -14.35 -1.96 -22.58
N GLU A 212 -14.12 -3.26 -22.36
CA GLU A 212 -15.14 -4.31 -22.31
C GLU A 212 -15.66 -4.54 -20.87
N VAL A 213 -15.06 -3.91 -19.86
CA VAL A 213 -15.49 -4.01 -18.46
C VAL A 213 -16.73 -3.14 -18.22
N LYS A 214 -17.91 -3.78 -18.19
CA LYS A 214 -19.07 -3.25 -17.46
C LYS A 214 -18.86 -3.42 -15.96
N GLU A 215 -19.05 -2.35 -15.19
CA GLU A 215 -18.97 -2.40 -13.73
C GLU A 215 -20.26 -3.02 -13.14
N GLY A 216 -20.12 -3.83 -12.08
CA GLY A 216 -21.25 -4.52 -11.44
C GLY A 216 -20.91 -5.92 -10.92
N ALA A 217 -21.92 -6.67 -10.48
CA ALA A 217 -21.73 -8.04 -9.99
C ALA A 217 -21.39 -9.03 -11.12
N ILE A 218 -20.51 -10.01 -10.85
CA ILE A 218 -20.02 -10.97 -11.85
C ILE A 218 -20.93 -12.19 -11.96
N GLU A 219 -21.32 -12.75 -10.83
CA GLU A 219 -22.42 -13.70 -10.65
C GLU A 219 -23.58 -12.97 -9.96
N ALA A 220 -24.80 -13.24 -10.42
CA ALA A 220 -26.01 -12.71 -9.78
C ALA A 220 -26.14 -13.21 -8.33
N ASP A 221 -26.71 -12.37 -7.48
CA ASP A 221 -26.98 -12.68 -6.08
C ASP A 221 -27.95 -13.88 -5.99
N LYS A 222 -27.60 -14.87 -5.18
CA LYS A 222 -28.31 -16.16 -5.09
C LYS A 222 -29.34 -16.12 -3.98
N LYS A 223 -30.43 -16.86 -4.13
CA LYS A 223 -31.44 -16.94 -3.05
C LYS A 223 -30.86 -17.69 -1.84
N PRO A 224 -31.31 -17.42 -0.60
CA PRO A 224 -30.81 -18.12 0.59
C PRO A 224 -30.89 -19.65 0.48
N GLU A 225 -31.92 -20.18 -0.18
CA GLU A 225 -32.15 -21.61 -0.39
C GLU A 225 -31.17 -22.25 -1.39
N GLU A 226 -30.59 -21.45 -2.29
CA GLU A 226 -29.58 -21.86 -3.28
C GLU A 226 -28.17 -21.90 -2.66
N VAL A 227 -27.99 -21.30 -1.48
CA VAL A 227 -26.73 -21.32 -0.72
C VAL A 227 -26.65 -22.60 0.12
N ARG A 228 -25.47 -23.25 0.16
CA ARG A 228 -25.24 -24.45 0.98
C ARG A 228 -25.40 -24.13 2.47
N GLN A 229 -26.47 -24.63 3.08
CA GLN A 229 -26.78 -24.45 4.50
C GLN A 229 -25.74 -25.09 5.43
N GLU A 230 -25.26 -26.29 5.07
CA GLU A 230 -24.27 -27.03 5.85
C GLU A 230 -22.82 -26.51 5.64
N PRO A 231 -21.98 -26.45 6.69
CA PRO A 231 -20.56 -26.17 6.57
C PRO A 231 -19.86 -27.06 5.53
N ILE A 232 -18.77 -26.56 4.95
CA ILE A 232 -17.98 -27.34 3.99
C ILE A 232 -17.29 -28.51 4.70
N GLU A 233 -17.33 -29.71 4.10
CA GLU A 233 -16.71 -30.90 4.69
C GLU A 233 -15.19 -30.73 4.88
N LEU A 234 -14.74 -31.00 6.10
CA LEU A 234 -13.33 -31.09 6.47
C LEU A 234 -12.89 -32.56 6.52
N HIS A 235 -11.58 -32.79 6.38
CA HIS A 235 -11.03 -34.11 6.74
C HIS A 235 -11.19 -34.33 8.26
N LYS A 236 -11.54 -35.57 8.65
CA LYS A 236 -11.88 -36.00 10.03
C LYS A 236 -10.92 -35.54 11.14
N ASP A 237 -9.65 -35.25 10.82
CA ASP A 237 -8.65 -34.76 11.76
C ASP A 237 -8.86 -33.28 12.15
N PHE A 238 -9.83 -32.59 11.54
CA PHE A 238 -10.12 -31.17 11.73
C PHE A 238 -11.61 -30.93 11.97
N ARG A 239 -11.94 -29.87 12.72
CA ARG A 239 -13.30 -29.34 12.87
C ARG A 239 -13.32 -27.83 12.65
N TRP A 240 -14.47 -27.32 12.19
CA TRP A 240 -14.76 -25.90 12.22
C TRP A 240 -14.91 -25.40 13.66
N VAL A 241 -14.64 -24.11 13.85
CA VAL A 241 -15.04 -23.33 15.03
C VAL A 241 -15.43 -21.94 14.56
N THR A 242 -16.42 -21.34 15.20
CA THR A 242 -16.67 -19.89 15.16
C THR A 242 -15.97 -19.29 16.36
N VAL A 243 -14.95 -18.46 16.14
CA VAL A 243 -14.04 -18.01 17.19
C VAL A 243 -14.62 -16.81 17.94
N ASN A 244 -14.80 -16.95 19.24
CA ASN A 244 -15.29 -15.88 20.11
C ASN A 244 -14.14 -14.99 20.56
N LEU A 245 -13.86 -13.92 19.81
CA LEU A 245 -12.88 -12.89 20.17
C LEU A 245 -13.19 -12.14 21.49
N SER A 246 -14.34 -12.39 22.12
CA SER A 246 -14.66 -11.86 23.46
C SER A 246 -14.35 -12.85 24.59
N ASP A 247 -13.86 -14.07 24.30
CA ASP A 247 -13.15 -14.90 25.27
C ASP A 247 -11.64 -14.59 25.16
N PRO A 248 -10.99 -14.05 26.21
CA PRO A 248 -9.55 -13.78 26.21
C PRO A 248 -8.66 -14.99 25.86
N LYS A 249 -9.14 -16.23 26.05
CA LYS A 249 -8.42 -17.44 25.66
C LYS A 249 -8.44 -17.65 24.14
N GLU A 250 -9.60 -17.53 23.50
CA GLU A 250 -9.70 -17.70 22.05
C GLU A 250 -9.08 -16.52 21.30
N LEU A 251 -9.22 -15.29 21.81
CA LEU A 251 -8.50 -14.12 21.31
C LEU A 251 -6.97 -14.32 21.39
N LYS A 252 -6.46 -14.86 22.51
CA LYS A 252 -5.05 -15.20 22.66
C LYS A 252 -4.59 -16.31 21.70
N GLU A 253 -5.42 -17.31 21.41
CA GLU A 253 -5.08 -18.34 20.41
C GLU A 253 -5.02 -17.77 18.98
N VAL A 254 -5.90 -16.80 18.63
CA VAL A 254 -5.83 -16.08 17.35
C VAL A 254 -4.55 -15.25 17.28
N TYR A 255 -4.21 -14.50 18.34
CA TYR A 255 -2.94 -13.78 18.46
C TYR A 255 -1.73 -14.71 18.28
N GLU A 256 -1.65 -15.81 19.03
CA GLU A 256 -0.54 -16.77 18.93
C GLU A 256 -0.45 -17.42 17.53
N LEU A 257 -1.58 -17.66 16.86
CA LEU A 257 -1.64 -18.17 15.49
C LEU A 257 -1.17 -17.12 14.47
N LEU A 258 -1.63 -15.87 14.58
CA LEU A 258 -1.27 -14.76 13.69
C LEU A 258 0.22 -14.46 13.82
N THR A 259 0.69 -14.12 15.02
CA THR A 259 2.09 -13.76 15.27
C THR A 259 3.05 -14.87 14.83
N ASN A 260 2.72 -16.15 15.02
CA ASN A 260 3.63 -17.23 14.59
C ASN A 260 3.49 -17.67 13.12
N HIS A 261 2.38 -17.37 12.45
CA HIS A 261 2.04 -18.01 11.17
C HIS A 261 1.34 -17.16 10.10
N TYR A 262 1.11 -15.86 10.31
CA TYR A 262 0.51 -14.97 9.31
C TYR A 262 1.57 -14.40 8.35
N VAL A 263 1.95 -13.12 8.53
CA VAL A 263 2.90 -12.39 7.67
C VAL A 263 4.30 -12.37 8.29
N GLU A 264 5.29 -12.63 7.44
CA GLU A 264 6.72 -12.39 7.65
C GLU A 264 7.23 -11.68 6.40
N ASP A 265 8.26 -10.85 6.55
CA ASP A 265 8.92 -10.19 5.42
C ASP A 265 9.70 -11.17 4.52
N LEU A 266 10.21 -10.68 3.39
CA LEU A 266 10.81 -11.50 2.34
C LEU A 266 12.06 -12.28 2.77
N ASP A 267 12.73 -11.85 3.87
CA ASP A 267 13.93 -12.47 4.41
C ASP A 267 13.81 -12.95 5.88
N ALA A 268 12.59 -12.97 6.42
CA ALA A 268 12.23 -13.34 7.78
C ALA A 268 13.03 -12.59 8.88
N SER A 269 13.29 -11.29 8.70
CA SER A 269 13.79 -10.39 9.75
C SER A 269 12.69 -9.93 10.68
N PHE A 270 11.54 -9.57 10.13
CA PHE A 270 10.43 -8.92 10.82
C PHE A 270 9.11 -9.67 10.66
N ARG A 271 8.24 -9.43 11.64
CA ARG A 271 6.96 -10.10 11.85
C ARG A 271 6.03 -9.11 12.53
N PHE A 272 4.83 -8.94 12.01
CA PHE A 272 3.82 -8.11 12.65
C PHE A 272 3.36 -8.72 13.97
N ASP A 273 3.29 -7.89 15.00
CA ASP A 273 2.92 -8.22 16.38
C ASP A 273 1.57 -7.58 16.69
N TYR A 274 0.52 -8.10 16.05
CA TYR A 274 -0.86 -7.65 16.19
C TYR A 274 -1.34 -7.91 17.63
N SER A 275 -1.49 -6.87 18.47
CA SER A 275 -1.90 -7.07 19.86
C SER A 275 -3.31 -7.66 19.97
N PRO A 276 -3.66 -8.35 21.08
CA PRO A 276 -5.02 -8.82 21.32
C PRO A 276 -6.07 -7.71 21.19
N GLU A 277 -5.75 -6.50 21.67
CA GLU A 277 -6.61 -5.32 21.62
C GLU A 277 -6.75 -4.78 20.19
N PHE A 278 -5.68 -4.81 19.39
CA PHE A 278 -5.75 -4.52 17.96
C PHE A 278 -6.68 -5.49 17.23
N ILE A 279 -6.54 -6.79 17.50
CA ILE A 279 -7.37 -7.85 16.89
C ILE A 279 -8.84 -7.66 17.32
N GLU A 280 -9.09 -7.33 18.58
CA GLU A 280 -10.45 -7.05 19.08
C GLU A 280 -11.07 -5.82 18.40
N TRP A 281 -10.33 -4.71 18.31
CA TRP A 281 -10.77 -3.47 17.65
C TRP A 281 -11.01 -3.67 16.14
N ALA A 282 -10.09 -4.30 15.43
CA ALA A 282 -10.18 -4.52 13.98
C ALA A 282 -11.35 -5.45 13.59
N LEU A 283 -11.69 -6.43 14.44
CA LEU A 283 -12.67 -7.47 14.11
C LEU A 283 -14.02 -7.33 14.81
N LYS A 284 -14.21 -6.30 15.64
CA LYS A 284 -15.51 -5.99 16.27
C LYS A 284 -16.00 -4.55 15.96
N PRO A 285 -16.04 -4.11 14.69
CA PRO A 285 -16.72 -2.87 14.32
C PRO A 285 -18.24 -2.97 14.58
N PRO A 286 -18.97 -1.85 14.63
CA PRO A 286 -20.41 -1.84 14.84
C PRO A 286 -21.16 -2.74 13.84
N GLY A 287 -21.99 -3.65 14.37
CA GLY A 287 -22.76 -4.58 13.54
C GLY A 287 -21.95 -5.75 12.93
N TYR A 288 -20.73 -6.03 13.41
CA TYR A 288 -19.98 -7.23 13.02
C TYR A 288 -20.77 -8.52 13.27
N PHE A 289 -20.49 -9.56 12.47
CA PHE A 289 -21.08 -10.88 12.64
C PHE A 289 -20.05 -11.84 13.27
N PRO A 290 -20.23 -12.30 14.53
CA PRO A 290 -19.32 -13.24 15.17
C PRO A 290 -19.08 -14.52 14.35
N ASP A 291 -20.09 -14.96 13.59
CA ASP A 291 -20.01 -16.15 12.73
C ASP A 291 -19.01 -16.03 11.56
N TRP A 292 -18.59 -14.82 11.22
CA TRP A 292 -17.59 -14.59 10.17
C TRP A 292 -16.14 -14.70 10.68
N HIS A 293 -15.94 -14.97 11.99
CA HIS A 293 -14.64 -15.32 12.58
C HIS A 293 -14.39 -16.83 12.47
N VAL A 294 -14.05 -17.30 11.27
CA VAL A 294 -14.02 -18.72 10.93
C VAL A 294 -12.66 -19.34 11.25
N GLY A 295 -12.63 -20.27 12.20
CA GLY A 295 -11.45 -21.03 12.59
C GLY A 295 -11.49 -22.51 12.19
N ILE A 296 -10.32 -23.11 12.00
CA ILE A 296 -10.13 -24.57 11.93
C ILE A 296 -9.30 -25.02 13.12
N ARG A 297 -9.85 -25.95 13.91
CA ARG A 297 -9.17 -26.64 15.01
C ARG A 297 -8.84 -28.07 14.61
N VAL A 298 -7.74 -28.62 15.11
CA VAL A 298 -7.48 -30.07 15.07
C VAL A 298 -8.51 -30.77 15.95
N ALA A 299 -9.13 -31.84 15.46
CA ALA A 299 -10.22 -32.52 16.15
C ALA A 299 -9.76 -33.18 17.46
N GLU A 300 -8.62 -33.87 17.42
CA GLU A 300 -8.01 -34.57 18.56
C GLU A 300 -7.51 -33.61 19.65
N THR A 301 -6.66 -32.63 19.27
CA THR A 301 -5.96 -31.77 20.24
C THR A 301 -6.65 -30.43 20.52
N GLY A 302 -7.73 -30.10 19.80
CA GLY A 302 -8.43 -28.82 19.90
C GLY A 302 -7.66 -27.59 19.40
N LYS A 303 -6.37 -27.71 19.08
CA LYS A 303 -5.51 -26.57 18.72
C LYS A 303 -5.99 -25.87 17.44
N LEU A 304 -6.12 -24.54 17.50
CA LEU A 304 -6.38 -23.68 16.34
C LEU A 304 -5.19 -23.72 15.36
N VAL A 305 -5.46 -23.96 14.07
CA VAL A 305 -4.44 -24.15 13.02
C VAL A 305 -4.73 -23.41 11.72
N GLY A 306 -5.91 -22.80 11.59
CA GLY A 306 -6.24 -21.85 10.53
C GLY A 306 -7.34 -20.90 10.99
N PHE A 307 -7.34 -19.69 10.46
CA PHE A 307 -8.32 -18.64 10.77
C PHE A 307 -8.50 -17.74 9.53
N ILE A 308 -9.70 -17.18 9.39
CA ILE A 308 -10.05 -16.12 8.45
C ILE A 308 -11.18 -15.31 9.09
N SER A 309 -11.19 -13.99 8.89
CA SER A 309 -12.23 -13.11 9.41
C SER A 309 -12.90 -12.34 8.29
N GLY A 310 -14.20 -12.11 8.43
CA GLY A 310 -14.93 -11.09 7.68
C GLY A 310 -15.60 -10.08 8.60
N ILE A 311 -15.61 -8.81 8.22
CA ILE A 311 -16.45 -7.75 8.82
C ILE A 311 -17.35 -7.13 7.75
N PRO A 312 -18.57 -6.68 8.06
CA PRO A 312 -19.46 -6.07 7.06
C PRO A 312 -19.07 -4.61 6.80
N LEU A 313 -19.11 -4.18 5.54
CA LEU A 313 -18.74 -2.83 5.11
C LEU A 313 -19.68 -2.36 4.00
N ASP A 314 -20.19 -1.13 4.11
CA ASP A 314 -20.80 -0.45 2.97
C ASP A 314 -19.70 0.21 2.14
N LEU A 315 -19.53 -0.24 0.89
CA LEU A 315 -18.46 0.18 0.00
C LEU A 315 -19.04 0.95 -1.19
N ARG A 316 -18.64 2.21 -1.37
CA ARG A 316 -18.91 2.97 -2.59
C ARG A 316 -17.82 2.68 -3.61
N ILE A 317 -18.22 2.26 -4.81
CA ILE A 317 -17.37 1.99 -5.96
C ILE A 317 -17.89 2.87 -7.10
N ARG A 318 -17.18 3.98 -7.35
CA ARG A 318 -17.59 5.11 -8.21
C ARG A 318 -18.99 5.61 -7.82
N ASN A 319 -19.98 5.26 -8.64
CA ASN A 319 -21.37 5.70 -8.54
C ASN A 319 -22.30 4.62 -7.92
N ALA A 320 -21.76 3.43 -7.61
CA ALA A 320 -22.51 2.32 -7.05
C ALA A 320 -22.13 2.08 -5.58
N THR A 321 -23.11 1.91 -4.70
CA THR A 321 -22.89 1.46 -3.32
C THR A 321 -23.24 -0.02 -3.21
N LYS A 322 -22.40 -0.81 -2.53
CA LYS A 322 -22.62 -2.24 -2.27
C LYS A 322 -22.32 -2.60 -0.83
N ARG A 323 -23.19 -3.44 -0.24
CA ARG A 323 -22.90 -4.12 1.02
C ARG A 323 -21.90 -5.23 0.73
N CYS A 324 -20.68 -5.07 1.24
CA CYS A 324 -19.57 -5.99 1.06
C CYS A 324 -19.20 -6.64 2.40
N THR A 325 -18.41 -7.70 2.34
CA THR A 325 -17.57 -8.14 3.46
C THR A 325 -16.13 -7.68 3.23
N GLU A 326 -15.52 -7.00 4.18
CA GLU A 326 -14.06 -6.88 4.21
C GLU A 326 -13.47 -8.18 4.77
N ILE A 327 -12.59 -8.83 4.01
CA ILE A 327 -11.95 -10.11 4.38
C ILE A 327 -10.48 -9.87 4.72
N ASN A 328 -10.07 -10.25 5.94
CA ASN A 328 -8.72 -10.06 6.46
C ASN A 328 -8.28 -11.28 7.32
N PHE A 329 -7.07 -11.24 7.85
CA PHE A 329 -6.48 -12.21 8.80
C PHE A 329 -6.50 -13.69 8.35
N LEU A 330 -6.45 -13.95 7.03
CA LEU A 330 -6.34 -15.31 6.47
C LEU A 330 -4.99 -15.95 6.81
N VAL A 331 -4.96 -16.74 7.88
CA VAL A 331 -3.78 -17.43 8.39
C VAL A 331 -3.96 -18.95 8.34
N VAL A 332 -2.91 -19.65 7.92
CA VAL A 332 -2.78 -21.11 8.02
C VAL A 332 -1.43 -21.45 8.63
N HIS A 333 -1.46 -22.20 9.73
CA HIS A 333 -0.29 -22.68 10.47
C HIS A 333 0.74 -23.30 9.51
N LYS A 334 2.00 -22.86 9.58
CA LYS A 334 3.02 -23.08 8.52
C LYS A 334 3.12 -24.53 8.03
N LYS A 335 3.07 -25.53 8.94
CA LYS A 335 3.14 -26.97 8.61
C LYS A 335 1.98 -27.49 7.74
N LEU A 336 0.86 -26.76 7.64
CA LEU A 336 -0.35 -27.16 6.90
C LEU A 336 -0.61 -26.32 5.65
N ARG A 337 0.21 -25.31 5.34
CA ARG A 337 0.04 -24.45 4.14
C ARG A 337 -0.02 -25.25 2.82
N SER A 338 0.69 -26.38 2.74
CA SER A 338 0.67 -27.29 1.59
C SER A 338 -0.61 -28.14 1.46
N LYS A 339 -1.45 -28.22 2.51
CA LYS A 339 -2.67 -29.05 2.58
C LYS A 339 -3.93 -28.36 2.01
N ARG A 340 -3.78 -27.20 1.36
CA ARG A 340 -4.87 -26.44 0.71
C ARG A 340 -6.01 -25.97 1.65
N LEU A 341 -5.74 -25.78 2.94
CA LEU A 341 -6.75 -25.30 3.89
C LEU A 341 -7.25 -23.87 3.58
N ALA A 342 -6.41 -22.98 3.04
CA ALA A 342 -6.81 -21.61 2.70
C ALA A 342 -7.97 -21.54 1.68
N PRO A 343 -7.94 -22.26 0.54
CA PRO A 343 -9.11 -22.45 -0.32
C PRO A 343 -10.39 -22.99 0.34
N ILE A 344 -10.28 -23.69 1.48
CA ILE A 344 -11.44 -24.22 2.22
C ILE A 344 -11.97 -23.16 3.19
N LEU A 345 -11.08 -22.45 3.91
CA LEU A 345 -11.39 -21.27 4.72
C LEU A 345 -12.12 -20.19 3.90
N ILE A 346 -11.58 -19.83 2.74
CA ILE A 346 -12.19 -18.83 1.83
C ILE A 346 -13.62 -19.26 1.45
N LYS A 347 -13.81 -20.50 0.99
CA LYS A 347 -15.15 -20.96 0.60
C LYS A 347 -16.14 -21.01 1.77
N GLU A 348 -15.69 -21.33 2.99
CA GLU A 348 -16.57 -21.38 4.16
C GLU A 348 -16.96 -19.97 4.63
N VAL A 349 -16.05 -18.98 4.65
CA VAL A 349 -16.46 -17.60 4.95
C VAL A 349 -17.37 -17.04 3.86
N THR A 350 -17.08 -17.26 2.58
CA THR A 350 -17.99 -16.90 1.46
C THR A 350 -19.38 -17.54 1.63
N ARG A 351 -19.46 -18.80 2.07
CA ARG A 351 -20.75 -19.46 2.37
C ARG A 351 -21.51 -18.73 3.48
N ARG A 352 -20.83 -18.29 4.55
CA ARG A 352 -21.42 -17.55 5.67
C ARG A 352 -21.78 -16.10 5.37
N THR A 353 -21.12 -15.45 4.40
CA THR A 353 -21.53 -14.13 3.91
C THR A 353 -22.72 -14.24 2.96
N HIS A 354 -22.71 -15.24 2.07
CA HIS A 354 -23.83 -15.53 1.16
C HIS A 354 -25.13 -15.91 1.92
N LEU A 355 -25.04 -16.66 3.03
CA LEU A 355 -26.19 -16.92 3.92
C LEU A 355 -26.75 -15.67 4.60
N ARG A 356 -26.03 -14.54 4.59
CA ARG A 356 -26.51 -13.22 5.06
C ARG A 356 -26.93 -12.31 3.90
N GLY A 357 -26.99 -12.81 2.66
CA GLY A 357 -27.31 -12.03 1.47
C GLY A 357 -26.17 -11.11 1.00
N ILE A 358 -24.93 -11.34 1.44
CA ILE A 358 -23.77 -10.49 1.12
C ILE A 358 -22.81 -11.28 0.22
N PHE A 359 -22.85 -10.96 -1.08
CA PHE A 359 -22.20 -11.73 -2.15
C PHE A 359 -20.91 -11.10 -2.67
N GLN A 360 -20.65 -9.83 -2.35
CA GLN A 360 -19.43 -9.11 -2.73
C GLN A 360 -18.50 -8.95 -1.53
N ALA A 361 -17.19 -8.89 -1.77
CA ALA A 361 -16.20 -8.69 -0.72
C ALA A 361 -15.01 -7.86 -1.20
N ILE A 362 -14.35 -7.15 -0.29
CA ILE A 362 -13.07 -6.47 -0.52
C ILE A 362 -11.97 -7.17 0.28
N TYR A 363 -10.80 -7.35 -0.32
CA TYR A 363 -9.63 -7.93 0.34
C TYR A 363 -8.33 -7.40 -0.26
N THR A 364 -7.23 -7.53 0.47
CA THR A 364 -5.90 -7.13 0.01
C THR A 364 -4.90 -8.29 0.06
N ALA A 365 -3.82 -8.16 -0.71
CA ALA A 365 -2.66 -9.04 -0.59
C ALA A 365 -1.37 -8.34 -1.05
N GLY A 366 -0.27 -8.58 -0.33
CA GLY A 366 1.07 -8.24 -0.82
C GLY A 366 1.52 -9.13 -1.99
N ALA A 367 1.05 -10.37 -2.02
CA ALA A 367 1.22 -11.25 -3.18
C ALA A 367 0.30 -10.82 -4.34
N PHE A 368 0.83 -10.78 -5.56
CA PHE A 368 0.02 -10.59 -6.76
C PHE A 368 -0.91 -11.78 -6.97
N LEU A 369 -2.21 -11.51 -7.03
CA LEU A 369 -3.26 -12.42 -7.47
C LEU A 369 -3.90 -11.82 -8.73
N PRO A 370 -4.40 -12.62 -9.68
CA PRO A 370 -5.07 -12.07 -10.85
C PRO A 370 -6.58 -11.92 -10.61
N THR A 371 -7.23 -10.77 -10.79
CA THR A 371 -6.72 -9.45 -11.25
C THR A 371 -6.99 -8.39 -10.16
N PRO A 372 -6.01 -7.52 -9.81
CA PRO A 372 -6.22 -6.47 -8.82
C PRO A 372 -7.01 -5.29 -9.39
N VAL A 373 -7.81 -4.64 -8.55
CA VAL A 373 -8.50 -3.37 -8.85
C VAL A 373 -7.52 -2.20 -8.78
N THR A 374 -6.54 -2.28 -7.88
CA THR A 374 -5.46 -1.30 -7.77
C THR A 374 -4.20 -1.93 -7.13
N ARG A 375 -3.10 -1.18 -7.19
CA ARG A 375 -1.84 -1.45 -6.50
C ARG A 375 -1.34 -0.15 -5.88
N CYS A 376 -1.17 -0.13 -4.56
CA CYS A 376 -0.50 0.94 -3.82
C CYS A 376 0.91 0.48 -3.40
N GLN A 377 1.84 1.42 -3.20
CA GLN A 377 3.19 1.14 -2.69
C GLN A 377 3.30 1.54 -1.22
N TYR A 378 3.98 0.73 -0.39
CA TYR A 378 4.31 1.10 0.98
C TYR A 378 5.43 2.15 1.02
N TYR A 379 5.35 3.06 1.99
CA TYR A 379 6.31 4.12 2.25
C TYR A 379 6.62 4.20 3.75
N HIS A 380 7.87 4.48 4.09
CA HIS A 380 8.38 4.45 5.46
C HIS A 380 9.10 5.76 5.82
N ARG A 381 8.64 6.42 6.88
CA ARG A 381 9.28 7.61 7.46
C ARG A 381 9.94 7.25 8.77
N ASN A 382 11.27 7.12 8.72
CA ASN A 382 12.09 6.78 9.88
C ASN A 382 12.04 7.90 10.92
N LEU A 383 11.69 7.58 12.17
CA LEU A 383 11.68 8.51 13.32
C LEU A 383 12.84 8.23 14.27
N ASN A 384 13.20 6.95 14.44
CA ASN A 384 14.33 6.48 15.24
C ASN A 384 15.42 5.79 14.40
N PRO A 385 16.12 6.50 13.47
CA PRO A 385 17.19 5.91 12.66
C PRO A 385 18.24 5.06 13.40
N PRO A 386 18.70 5.41 14.63
CA PRO A 386 19.63 4.56 15.36
C PRO A 386 19.08 3.18 15.71
N LYS A 387 17.81 3.07 16.15
CA LYS A 387 17.18 1.79 16.47
C LYS A 387 16.85 1.01 15.20
N LEU A 388 16.30 1.67 14.17
CA LEU A 388 15.93 1.02 12.90
C LEU A 388 17.16 0.41 12.20
N VAL A 389 18.29 1.12 12.15
CA VAL A 389 19.54 0.57 11.60
C VAL A 389 20.08 -0.56 12.47
N LYS A 390 20.06 -0.43 13.80
CA LYS A 390 20.52 -1.49 14.72
C LYS A 390 19.74 -2.79 14.57
N LEU A 391 18.44 -2.72 14.29
CA LEU A 391 17.56 -3.87 14.13
C LEU A 391 17.51 -4.40 12.69
N GLY A 392 18.11 -3.70 11.72
CA GLY A 392 18.11 -4.09 10.30
C GLY A 392 16.91 -3.60 9.49
N PHE A 393 15.98 -2.83 10.08
CA PHE A 393 14.80 -2.28 9.41
C PHE A 393 15.15 -1.21 8.37
N SER A 394 16.33 -0.59 8.47
CA SER A 394 16.80 0.38 7.48
C SER A 394 18.29 0.28 7.24
N ALA A 395 18.68 0.24 5.96
CA ALA A 395 20.08 0.34 5.55
C ALA A 395 20.59 1.78 5.66
N VAL A 396 21.89 1.94 5.92
CA VAL A 396 22.57 3.24 5.79
C VAL A 396 22.97 3.44 4.32
N PRO A 397 22.59 4.55 3.65
CA PRO A 397 22.98 4.80 2.26
C PRO A 397 24.51 4.83 2.05
N ARG A 398 25.00 4.37 0.89
CA ARG A 398 26.43 4.13 0.57
C ARG A 398 27.42 5.30 0.82
N ASN A 399 26.96 6.54 1.06
CA ASN A 399 27.81 7.70 1.41
C ASN A 399 27.35 8.43 2.71
N SER A 400 26.52 7.79 3.54
CA SER A 400 25.92 8.37 4.77
C SER A 400 26.45 7.70 6.05
N THR A 401 25.97 8.16 7.21
CA THR A 401 26.21 7.54 8.53
C THR A 401 24.92 7.57 9.35
N VAL A 402 24.81 6.74 10.38
CA VAL A 402 23.63 6.72 11.28
C VAL A 402 23.39 8.11 11.90
N ALA A 403 24.45 8.84 12.26
CA ALA A 403 24.34 10.21 12.77
C ALA A 403 23.83 11.21 11.72
N ARG A 404 24.30 11.14 10.46
CA ARG A 404 23.76 11.95 9.35
C ARG A 404 22.29 11.62 9.10
N MET A 405 21.92 10.34 9.15
CA MET A 405 20.56 9.86 8.96
C MET A 405 19.62 10.33 10.09
N ALA A 406 20.08 10.32 11.34
CA ALA A 406 19.35 10.87 12.49
C ALA A 406 19.13 12.39 12.38
N THR A 407 20.11 13.14 11.85
CA THR A 407 19.94 14.58 11.58
C THR A 407 19.00 14.84 10.40
N TYR A 408 19.10 14.07 9.31
CA TYR A 408 18.25 14.24 8.12
C TYR A 408 16.77 13.98 8.41
N TYR A 409 16.47 12.94 9.19
CA TYR A 409 15.12 12.54 9.55
C TYR A 409 14.57 13.23 10.82
N ARG A 410 15.35 14.07 11.51
CA ARG A 410 14.91 14.78 12.72
C ARG A 410 13.58 15.52 12.47
N VAL A 411 12.63 15.33 13.38
CA VAL A 411 11.35 16.05 13.45
C VAL A 411 11.44 17.22 14.44
N GLY A 412 10.43 18.09 14.45
CA GLY A 412 10.31 19.17 15.44
C GLY A 412 10.12 18.65 16.88
N GLY A 413 10.42 19.50 17.86
CA GLY A 413 10.08 19.24 19.27
C GLY A 413 8.64 19.64 19.63
N GLU A 414 8.02 20.47 18.81
CA GLU A 414 6.70 21.08 19.01
C GLU A 414 5.94 21.09 17.68
N THR A 415 4.62 21.10 17.77
CA THR A 415 3.68 21.14 16.64
C THR A 415 3.41 22.60 16.24
N ALA A 416 3.32 22.87 14.94
CA ALA A 416 3.24 24.22 14.39
C ALA A 416 1.80 24.73 14.18
N ILE A 417 0.80 23.84 14.07
CA ILE A 417 -0.59 24.21 13.81
C ILE A 417 -1.28 24.59 15.13
N PRO A 418 -1.80 25.83 15.28
CA PRO A 418 -2.62 26.23 16.43
C PRO A 418 -3.90 25.38 16.53
N GLY A 419 -4.34 25.08 17.74
CA GLY A 419 -5.58 24.32 17.97
C GLY A 419 -5.48 22.82 17.70
N LEU A 420 -4.30 22.29 17.35
CA LEU A 420 -4.08 20.85 17.27
C LEU A 420 -4.15 20.20 18.67
N ARG A 421 -5.15 19.33 18.87
CA ARG A 421 -5.36 18.54 20.10
C ARG A 421 -5.82 17.13 19.78
N GLU A 422 -5.95 16.27 20.79
CA GLU A 422 -6.61 14.98 20.58
C GLU A 422 -8.11 15.13 20.36
N LEU A 423 -8.70 14.17 19.64
CA LEU A 423 -10.14 14.07 19.44
C LEU A 423 -10.88 13.88 20.78
N GLU A 424 -11.99 14.58 20.95
CA GLU A 424 -12.92 14.46 22.07
C GLU A 424 -14.32 14.08 21.56
N LYS A 425 -15.20 13.61 22.45
CA LYS A 425 -16.51 13.08 22.05
C LYS A 425 -17.39 14.15 21.37
N ARG A 426 -17.36 15.39 21.87
CA ARG A 426 -18.03 16.57 21.30
C ARG A 426 -17.64 16.85 19.83
N ASP A 427 -16.43 16.49 19.43
CA ASP A 427 -15.94 16.71 18.06
C ASP A 427 -16.53 15.73 17.05
N LEU A 428 -17.01 14.55 17.49
CA LEU A 428 -17.41 13.44 16.61
C LEU A 428 -18.42 13.87 15.55
N LYS A 429 -19.35 14.79 15.86
CA LYS A 429 -20.33 15.32 14.90
C LYS A 429 -19.67 16.13 13.77
N GLN A 430 -18.66 16.95 14.08
CA GLN A 430 -17.90 17.71 13.09
C GLN A 430 -16.94 16.79 12.32
N ALA A 431 -16.14 16.01 13.04
CA ALA A 431 -15.14 15.09 12.48
C ALA A 431 -15.76 14.03 11.54
N SER A 432 -16.95 13.50 11.88
CA SER A 432 -17.66 12.55 10.99
C SER A 432 -18.11 13.18 9.68
N ARG A 433 -18.57 14.44 9.72
CA ARG A 433 -18.99 15.17 8.52
C ARG A 433 -17.79 15.49 7.62
N LEU A 434 -16.71 16.00 8.22
CA LEU A 434 -15.44 16.27 7.52
C LEU A 434 -14.84 15.00 6.90
N LEU A 435 -14.79 13.89 7.64
CA LEU A 435 -14.28 12.62 7.12
C LEU A 435 -15.10 12.08 5.95
N ARG A 436 -16.44 12.14 6.02
CA ARG A 436 -17.32 11.68 4.93
C ARG A 436 -17.15 12.52 3.67
N ALA A 437 -17.16 13.84 3.78
CA ALA A 437 -16.96 14.74 2.65
C ALA A 437 -15.60 14.51 1.98
N TYR A 438 -14.56 14.28 2.78
CA TYR A 438 -13.22 13.98 2.28
C TYR A 438 -13.15 12.63 1.56
N LEU A 439 -13.75 11.58 2.15
CA LEU A 439 -13.81 10.23 1.54
C LEU A 439 -14.73 10.15 0.32
N ALA A 440 -15.71 11.05 0.18
CA ALA A 440 -16.58 11.11 -0.99
C ALA A 440 -15.82 11.52 -2.27
N ARG A 441 -14.70 12.24 -2.17
CA ARG A 441 -13.86 12.68 -3.31
C ARG A 441 -13.28 11.53 -4.13
N PHE A 442 -13.04 10.36 -3.52
CA PHE A 442 -12.27 9.26 -4.14
C PHE A 442 -13.12 8.35 -5.05
N ASP A 443 -12.47 7.55 -5.92
CA ASP A 443 -13.14 6.55 -6.76
C ASP A 443 -13.76 5.40 -5.95
N MET A 444 -13.09 4.88 -4.92
CA MET A 444 -13.61 3.82 -4.06
C MET A 444 -13.31 4.11 -2.58
N ALA A 445 -14.34 4.13 -1.74
CA ALA A 445 -14.26 4.55 -0.34
C ALA A 445 -15.34 3.88 0.54
N PRO A 446 -15.10 3.74 1.86
CA PRO A 446 -16.10 3.20 2.79
C PRO A 446 -17.19 4.24 3.12
N MET A 447 -18.44 3.79 3.19
CA MET A 447 -19.58 4.60 3.61
C MET A 447 -19.76 4.46 5.13
N LEU A 448 -18.98 5.20 5.90
CA LEU A 448 -18.92 5.09 7.37
C LEU A 448 -20.15 5.72 8.05
N SER A 449 -20.93 4.95 8.81
CA SER A 449 -21.99 5.48 9.69
C SER A 449 -21.40 6.26 10.88
N ASN A 450 -22.25 6.93 11.69
CA ASN A 450 -21.77 7.65 12.89
C ASN A 450 -21.05 6.71 13.87
N LYS A 451 -21.51 5.46 13.99
CA LYS A 451 -20.91 4.44 14.85
C LYS A 451 -19.58 3.96 14.29
N ASP A 452 -19.46 3.84 12.97
CA ASP A 452 -18.22 3.39 12.33
C ASP A 452 -17.11 4.44 12.45
N VAL A 453 -17.46 5.73 12.38
CA VAL A 453 -16.50 6.81 12.66
C VAL A 453 -16.11 6.85 14.14
N GLU A 454 -17.06 6.72 15.07
CA GLU A 454 -16.77 6.61 16.52
C GLU A 454 -15.86 5.41 16.83
N HIS A 455 -16.06 4.27 16.16
CA HIS A 455 -15.20 3.10 16.31
C HIS A 455 -13.81 3.28 15.67
N ALA A 456 -13.75 3.82 14.46
CA ALA A 456 -12.50 4.05 13.75
C ALA A 456 -11.61 5.08 14.46
N LEU A 457 -12.21 6.12 15.06
CA LEU A 457 -11.48 7.28 15.58
C LEU A 457 -11.38 7.35 17.11
N LEU A 458 -12.32 6.77 17.87
CA LEU A 458 -12.39 6.94 19.33
C LEU A 458 -12.33 5.63 20.13
N SER A 459 -12.97 4.53 19.69
CA SER A 459 -13.00 3.30 20.50
C SER A 459 -11.61 2.67 20.73
N GLY A 460 -10.71 2.83 19.76
CA GLY A 460 -9.31 2.38 19.84
C GLY A 460 -8.40 3.21 20.75
N ARG A 461 -8.87 4.28 21.42
CA ARG A 461 -8.03 5.15 22.29
C ARG A 461 -7.49 4.43 23.54
N GLY A 462 -7.99 3.24 23.87
CA GLY A 462 -7.63 2.51 25.09
C GLY A 462 -8.35 3.06 26.33
N LYS A 463 -7.90 2.65 27.52
CA LYS A 463 -8.49 3.05 28.82
C LYS A 463 -7.44 3.69 29.71
N ASP A 464 -7.73 4.87 30.24
CA ASP A 464 -6.85 5.55 31.18
C ASP A 464 -6.86 4.85 32.56
N VAL A 465 -5.76 4.15 32.85
CA VAL A 465 -5.51 3.40 34.09
C VAL A 465 -4.26 3.98 34.76
N ASN A 466 -4.42 4.57 35.94
CA ASN A 466 -3.32 5.19 36.71
C ASN A 466 -2.47 6.21 35.90
N GLY A 467 -3.11 6.99 35.01
CA GLY A 467 -2.43 7.99 34.16
C GLY A 467 -1.68 7.40 32.95
N LYS A 468 -2.00 6.17 32.55
CA LYS A 468 -1.53 5.54 31.31
C LYS A 468 -2.69 4.93 30.54
N ARG A 469 -2.67 5.00 29.21
CA ARG A 469 -3.65 4.31 28.38
C ARG A 469 -3.26 2.85 28.19
N GLU A 470 -4.00 1.96 28.83
CA GLU A 470 -3.88 0.51 28.61
C GLU A 470 -4.77 0.11 27.41
N GLY A 471 -4.23 -0.74 26.53
CA GLY A 471 -4.92 -1.21 25.33
C GLY A 471 -5.16 -0.13 24.25
N GLN A 472 -4.32 0.91 24.17
CA GLN A 472 -4.43 1.90 23.10
C GLN A 472 -3.97 1.32 21.74
N VAL A 473 -4.88 1.38 20.77
CA VAL A 473 -4.73 0.90 19.39
C VAL A 473 -4.64 2.06 18.39
N THR A 474 -5.44 3.12 18.61
CA THR A 474 -5.51 4.30 17.73
C THR A 474 -5.18 5.60 18.45
N TRP A 475 -4.73 6.56 17.65
CA TRP A 475 -4.37 7.92 18.04
C TRP A 475 -5.02 8.88 17.05
N THR A 476 -6.05 9.59 17.48
CA THR A 476 -6.76 10.57 16.63
C THR A 476 -6.60 11.98 17.18
N TYR A 477 -6.20 12.88 16.29
CA TYR A 477 -6.02 14.30 16.57
C TYR A 477 -6.90 15.14 15.63
N VAL A 478 -7.31 16.29 16.12
CA VAL A 478 -8.11 17.28 15.39
C VAL A 478 -7.47 18.66 15.51
N VAL A 479 -7.68 19.50 14.50
CA VAL A 479 -7.36 20.93 14.54
C VAL A 479 -8.64 21.70 14.75
N GLU A 480 -8.78 22.32 15.92
CA GLU A 480 -9.88 23.23 16.24
C GLU A 480 -9.46 24.67 15.89
N ASP A 481 -10.25 25.35 15.06
CA ASP A 481 -10.04 26.75 14.71
C ASP A 481 -10.22 27.65 15.93
N PRO A 482 -9.19 28.42 16.39
CA PRO A 482 -9.23 29.14 17.67
C PRO A 482 -10.23 30.31 17.76
N GLU A 483 -10.82 30.74 16.63
CA GLU A 483 -11.79 31.85 16.59
C GLU A 483 -13.23 31.35 16.41
N THR A 484 -13.43 30.27 15.63
CA THR A 484 -14.77 29.75 15.30
C THR A 484 -15.12 28.43 15.99
N HIS A 485 -14.19 27.80 16.71
CA HIS A 485 -14.37 26.49 17.39
C HIS A 485 -14.83 25.35 16.44
N ARG A 486 -14.48 25.48 15.15
CA ARG A 486 -14.79 24.48 14.12
C ARG A 486 -13.61 23.55 13.88
N ILE A 487 -13.89 22.28 13.65
CA ILE A 487 -12.86 21.29 13.32
C ILE A 487 -12.48 21.45 11.84
N THR A 488 -11.24 21.85 11.59
CA THR A 488 -10.71 22.15 10.24
C THR A 488 -9.90 21.00 9.66
N ASP A 489 -9.26 20.19 10.49
CA ASP A 489 -8.54 18.99 10.07
C ASP A 489 -8.70 17.87 11.10
N LEU A 490 -8.52 16.63 10.65
CA LEU A 490 -8.33 15.46 11.52
C LEU A 490 -7.27 14.53 10.93
N PHE A 491 -6.54 13.82 11.79
CA PHE A 491 -5.74 12.66 11.38
C PHE A 491 -5.77 11.56 12.44
N CYS A 492 -5.81 10.32 11.99
CA CYS A 492 -5.71 9.11 12.79
C CYS A 492 -4.53 8.26 12.35
N PHE A 493 -3.84 7.64 13.31
CA PHE A 493 -2.90 6.55 13.06
C PHE A 493 -3.11 5.41 14.06
N TYR A 494 -2.75 4.18 13.67
CA TYR A 494 -2.81 3.01 14.53
C TYR A 494 -1.42 2.44 14.84
N SER A 495 -1.28 1.77 15.98
CA SER A 495 -0.07 1.02 16.33
C SER A 495 -0.13 -0.39 15.78
N LEU A 496 0.88 -0.79 15.00
CA LEU A 496 1.14 -2.18 14.64
C LEU A 496 2.65 -2.46 14.73
N PRO A 497 3.15 -2.90 15.89
CA PRO A 497 4.57 -3.14 16.08
C PRO A 497 5.07 -4.34 15.25
N SER A 498 6.37 -4.36 14.98
CA SER A 498 7.07 -5.46 14.30
C SER A 498 8.18 -6.03 15.16
N THR A 499 8.13 -7.33 15.49
CA THR A 499 9.20 -7.99 16.24
C THR A 499 10.41 -8.27 15.35
N ALA A 500 11.60 -7.78 15.74
CA ALA A 500 12.86 -8.11 15.09
C ALA A 500 13.35 -9.50 15.53
N LEU A 501 13.17 -10.51 14.68
CA LEU A 501 13.53 -11.91 14.94
C LEU A 501 15.04 -12.17 14.93
N LYS A 502 15.82 -11.29 14.30
CA LYS A 502 17.29 -11.37 14.24
C LYS A 502 17.99 -10.67 15.42
N ALA A 503 17.24 -10.06 16.34
CA ALA A 503 17.76 -9.36 17.51
C ALA A 503 17.72 -10.25 18.77
N THR A 504 18.76 -10.18 19.59
CA THR A 504 18.86 -10.89 20.88
C THR A 504 19.05 -9.87 22.02
N PRO A 505 18.11 -9.74 22.97
CA PRO A 505 16.77 -10.32 22.96
C PRO A 505 15.89 -9.77 21.81
N HIS A 506 14.82 -10.49 21.47
CA HIS A 506 13.82 -10.00 20.50
C HIS A 506 13.35 -8.60 20.92
N THR A 507 13.31 -7.69 19.95
CA THR A 507 13.04 -6.27 20.19
C THR A 507 12.02 -5.79 19.17
N ASN A 508 10.94 -5.15 19.62
CA ASN A 508 9.94 -4.59 18.72
C ASN A 508 10.39 -3.25 18.13
N VAL A 509 10.12 -3.06 16.84
CA VAL A 509 10.02 -1.78 16.16
C VAL A 509 8.59 -1.29 16.33
N ASN A 510 8.40 -0.13 16.96
CA ASN A 510 7.09 0.48 17.13
C ASN A 510 6.75 1.23 15.84
N ALA A 511 5.85 0.69 15.02
CA ALA A 511 5.41 1.33 13.79
C ALA A 511 4.00 1.91 13.95
N ALA A 512 3.87 3.20 13.64
CA ALA A 512 2.58 3.86 13.46
C ALA A 512 2.16 3.74 11.99
N TYR A 513 0.92 3.40 11.72
CA TYR A 513 0.36 3.33 10.37
C TYR A 513 -0.65 4.46 10.18
N LEU A 514 -0.45 5.29 9.16
CA LEU A 514 -1.41 6.33 8.79
C LEU A 514 -2.74 5.69 8.40
N PHE A 515 -3.82 6.11 9.05
CA PHE A 515 -5.18 5.63 8.82
C PHE A 515 -5.98 6.72 8.09
N TYR A 516 -7.19 7.03 8.55
CA TYR A 516 -7.99 8.12 7.99
C TYR A 516 -7.50 9.51 8.43
N TYR A 517 -7.54 10.46 7.50
CA TYR A 517 -7.38 11.89 7.74
C TYR A 517 -8.33 12.67 6.83
N ALA A 518 -8.56 13.94 7.14
CA ALA A 518 -9.37 14.86 6.35
C ALA A 518 -9.01 16.31 6.67
N THR A 519 -9.26 17.23 5.73
CA THR A 519 -9.01 18.67 5.91
C THR A 519 -10.01 19.50 5.09
N THR A 520 -10.42 20.66 5.63
CA THR A 520 -11.24 21.65 4.91
C THR A 520 -10.48 22.33 3.77
N ALA A 521 -9.16 22.10 3.64
CA ALA A 521 -8.37 22.54 2.48
C ALA A 521 -8.66 21.76 1.19
N ALA A 522 -9.42 20.65 1.25
CA ALA A 522 -9.96 20.00 0.06
C ALA A 522 -11.22 20.75 -0.42
N PRO A 523 -11.41 21.00 -1.74
CA PRO A 523 -12.52 21.81 -2.25
C PRO A 523 -13.91 21.35 -1.76
N SER A 524 -14.18 20.04 -1.83
CA SER A 524 -15.42 19.41 -1.37
C SER A 524 -15.63 19.43 0.16
N CYS A 525 -14.70 20.04 0.92
CA CYS A 525 -14.70 20.14 2.38
C CYS A 525 -14.60 21.59 2.89
N ALA A 526 -14.47 22.59 2.01
CA ALA A 526 -14.17 23.97 2.39
C ALA A 526 -15.31 24.68 3.14
N ASP A 527 -16.55 24.44 2.73
CA ASP A 527 -17.74 24.74 3.52
C ASP A 527 -18.64 23.51 3.58
N LEU A 528 -18.90 23.04 4.81
CA LEU A 528 -19.77 21.90 5.08
C LEU A 528 -21.14 22.33 5.62
N GLY A 529 -21.34 23.63 5.90
CA GLY A 529 -22.53 24.17 6.56
C GLY A 529 -22.76 23.61 7.97
N ASP A 530 -24.03 23.55 8.38
CA ASP A 530 -24.51 22.84 9.59
C ASP A 530 -24.81 21.35 9.34
N GLY A 531 -25.06 20.99 8.07
CA GLY A 531 -25.48 19.66 7.62
C GLY A 531 -26.87 19.62 6.98
N SER A 532 -27.62 20.73 6.96
CA SER A 532 -28.98 20.82 6.41
C SER A 532 -29.05 20.76 4.88
N VAL A 533 -27.93 20.97 4.17
CA VAL A 533 -27.84 20.97 2.71
C VAL A 533 -26.74 20.01 2.27
N ALA A 534 -27.01 19.21 1.24
CA ALA A 534 -26.02 18.34 0.62
C ALA A 534 -24.97 19.16 -0.15
N VAL A 535 -23.71 19.11 0.30
CA VAL A 535 -22.59 19.80 -0.35
C VAL A 535 -22.19 19.05 -1.64
N PRO A 536 -22.10 19.72 -2.80
CA PRO A 536 -21.62 19.09 -4.04
C PRO A 536 -20.19 18.56 -3.89
N VAL A 537 -20.00 17.26 -4.12
CA VAL A 537 -18.68 16.63 -4.02
C VAL A 537 -18.01 16.62 -5.38
N LYS A 538 -16.91 17.38 -5.50
CA LYS A 538 -15.95 17.32 -6.60
C LYS A 538 -15.12 16.03 -6.47
N ASN A 539 -14.91 15.29 -7.56
CA ASN A 539 -14.01 14.13 -7.56
C ASN A 539 -12.54 14.62 -7.55
N TRP A 540 -11.66 13.86 -6.91
CA TRP A 540 -10.23 14.18 -6.78
C TRP A 540 -9.48 14.43 -8.11
N LYS A 541 -10.01 13.93 -9.24
CA LYS A 541 -9.46 14.14 -10.60
C LYS A 541 -9.84 15.46 -11.23
N ASP A 542 -10.99 16.03 -10.83
CA ASP A 542 -11.53 17.27 -11.40
C ASP A 542 -10.94 18.50 -10.70
N GLU A 543 -10.20 18.29 -9.60
CA GLU A 543 -9.57 19.34 -8.80
C GLU A 543 -8.49 20.08 -9.58
N THR A 544 -8.50 21.42 -9.53
CA THR A 544 -7.54 22.23 -10.31
C THR A 544 -6.13 22.15 -9.73
N PRO A 545 -5.07 22.42 -10.51
CA PRO A 545 -3.69 22.44 -9.99
C PRO A 545 -3.50 23.36 -8.77
N GLU A 546 -4.25 24.47 -8.72
CA GLU A 546 -4.25 25.43 -7.61
C GLU A 546 -4.93 24.85 -6.36
N GLU A 547 -6.11 24.25 -6.52
CA GLU A 547 -6.82 23.54 -5.44
C GLU A 547 -5.96 22.42 -4.84
N ARG A 548 -5.38 21.57 -5.70
CA ARG A 548 -4.53 20.45 -5.26
C ARG A 548 -3.21 20.92 -4.64
N LYS A 549 -2.69 22.08 -5.05
CA LYS A 549 -1.56 22.74 -4.38
C LYS A 549 -1.95 23.23 -2.98
N VAL A 550 -3.11 23.87 -2.80
CA VAL A 550 -3.59 24.31 -1.48
C VAL A 550 -3.80 23.12 -0.55
N LEU A 551 -4.43 22.05 -1.03
CA LEU A 551 -4.60 20.80 -0.30
C LEU A 551 -3.24 20.19 0.08
N GLY A 552 -2.32 20.05 -0.88
CA GLY A 552 -0.99 19.49 -0.64
C GLY A 552 -0.17 20.30 0.38
N ASP A 553 -0.20 21.62 0.31
CA ASP A 553 0.50 22.49 1.26
C ASP A 553 -0.12 22.40 2.68
N ARG A 554 -1.45 22.21 2.83
CA ARG A 554 -2.08 21.93 4.13
C ARG A 554 -1.73 20.53 4.65
N LEU A 555 -1.82 19.49 3.81
CA LEU A 555 -1.50 18.12 4.20
C LEU A 555 -0.04 17.98 4.63
N LYS A 556 0.91 18.67 3.97
CA LYS A 556 2.31 18.71 4.39
C LYS A 556 2.49 19.33 5.78
N ALA A 557 1.75 20.38 6.13
CA ALA A 557 1.76 20.92 7.49
C ALA A 557 1.16 19.91 8.49
N LEU A 558 -0.03 19.38 8.20
CA LEU A 558 -0.76 18.45 9.07
C LEU A 558 0.04 17.17 9.36
N MET A 559 0.65 16.59 8.33
CA MET A 559 1.47 15.38 8.46
C MET A 559 2.87 15.65 9.05
N SER A 560 3.39 16.89 8.96
CA SER A 560 4.60 17.28 9.69
C SER A 560 4.35 17.28 11.20
N ASP A 561 3.20 17.82 11.63
CA ASP A 561 2.79 17.80 13.04
C ASP A 561 2.42 16.39 13.51
N ALA A 562 1.76 15.58 12.67
CA ALA A 562 1.56 14.16 12.94
C ALA A 562 2.88 13.42 13.20
N LEU A 563 3.95 13.70 12.42
CA LEU A 563 5.28 13.13 12.66
C LEU A 563 5.90 13.57 14.00
N VAL A 564 5.63 14.80 14.48
CA VAL A 564 6.04 15.25 15.82
C VAL A 564 5.26 14.49 16.89
N VAL A 565 3.94 14.37 16.76
CA VAL A 565 3.05 13.64 17.68
C VAL A 565 3.43 12.16 17.76
N ILE A 566 3.63 11.50 16.63
CA ILE A 566 4.03 10.09 16.54
C ILE A 566 5.42 9.88 17.16
N SER A 567 6.38 10.79 16.92
CA SER A 567 7.70 10.73 17.55
C SER A 567 7.64 10.97 19.07
N LYS A 568 6.74 11.82 19.58
CA LYS A 568 6.52 12.02 21.02
C LYS A 568 5.92 10.79 21.70
N ASN A 569 5.04 10.07 21.01
CA ASN A 569 4.45 8.81 21.48
C ASN A 569 5.41 7.60 21.42
N GLY A 570 6.69 7.79 21.07
CA GLY A 570 7.71 6.72 21.16
C GLY A 570 7.67 5.70 20.02
N PHE A 571 7.10 6.07 18.87
CA PHE A 571 7.18 5.28 17.64
C PHE A 571 8.53 5.46 16.93
N ASP A 572 9.01 4.39 16.30
CA ASP A 572 10.31 4.36 15.62
C ASP A 572 10.21 4.67 14.12
N VAL A 573 9.05 4.42 13.52
CA VAL A 573 8.74 4.63 12.10
C VAL A 573 7.26 4.97 11.94
N MET A 574 6.94 5.83 10.99
CA MET A 574 5.59 6.02 10.46
C MET A 574 5.50 5.38 9.08
N ASN A 575 4.52 4.50 8.90
CA ASN A 575 4.22 3.80 7.66
C ASN A 575 3.00 4.45 6.98
N ALA A 576 3.05 4.52 5.66
CA ALA A 576 1.94 4.98 4.82
C ALA A 576 1.89 4.13 3.53
N LEU A 577 0.79 4.27 2.80
CA LEU A 577 0.59 3.74 1.45
C LEU A 577 0.37 4.92 0.49
N THR A 578 0.53 4.71 -0.81
CA THR A 578 0.20 5.71 -1.85
C THR A 578 -1.31 5.96 -2.08
N LEU A 579 -2.17 5.57 -1.12
CA LEU A 579 -3.62 5.79 -1.14
C LEU A 579 -4.00 7.25 -0.83
N GLN A 580 -5.27 7.60 -1.03
CA GLN A 580 -5.82 8.94 -0.81
C GLN A 580 -4.97 10.04 -1.50
N ASP A 581 -4.69 11.16 -0.83
CA ASP A 581 -3.83 12.24 -1.33
C ASP A 581 -2.37 12.11 -0.83
N ASN A 582 -1.93 10.92 -0.39
CA ASN A 582 -0.63 10.77 0.28
C ASN A 582 0.56 11.18 -0.61
N SER A 583 0.45 10.99 -1.92
CA SER A 583 1.43 11.46 -2.91
C SER A 583 1.77 12.96 -2.78
N LEU A 584 0.84 13.80 -2.28
CA LEU A 584 1.05 15.24 -2.12
C LEU A 584 2.02 15.62 -0.97
N PHE A 585 2.38 14.68 -0.10
CA PHE A 585 3.28 14.94 1.04
C PHE A 585 4.38 13.90 1.27
N LEU A 586 4.29 12.68 0.72
CA LEU A 586 5.22 11.58 1.03
C LEU A 586 6.69 11.96 0.79
N GLU A 587 7.05 12.43 -0.40
CA GLU A 587 8.46 12.70 -0.74
C GLU A 587 8.97 13.99 -0.05
N ASP A 588 8.16 15.06 0.00
CA ASP A 588 8.48 16.32 0.72
C ASP A 588 8.74 16.08 2.21
N LEU A 589 7.95 15.22 2.87
CA LEU A 589 8.13 14.85 4.28
C LEU A 589 9.15 13.72 4.49
N LYS A 590 9.89 13.31 3.45
CA LYS A 590 11.00 12.34 3.48
C LYS A 590 10.57 10.91 3.79
N PHE A 591 9.37 10.49 3.39
CA PHE A 591 9.02 9.07 3.39
C PHE A 591 9.81 8.36 2.27
N GLY A 592 10.52 7.28 2.60
CA GLY A 592 11.22 6.45 1.62
C GLY A 592 10.30 5.38 1.04
N LYS A 593 10.40 5.16 -0.29
CA LYS A 593 9.74 4.03 -0.99
C LYS A 593 10.14 2.70 -0.36
N GLY A 594 9.17 1.93 0.10
CA GLY A 594 9.32 0.54 0.53
C GLY A 594 9.39 -0.43 -0.65
N ASP A 595 9.79 -1.67 -0.37
CA ASP A 595 9.84 -2.78 -1.33
C ASP A 595 8.48 -3.48 -1.50
N GLY A 596 7.60 -3.37 -0.50
CA GLY A 596 6.24 -3.90 -0.53
C GLY A 596 5.25 -3.09 -1.37
N PHE A 597 4.42 -3.80 -2.12
CA PHE A 597 3.17 -3.28 -2.70
C PHE A 597 1.97 -3.93 -2.00
N LEU A 598 0.88 -3.18 -1.84
CA LEU A 598 -0.42 -3.70 -1.42
C LEU A 598 -1.38 -3.67 -2.61
N HIS A 599 -1.89 -4.84 -3.00
CA HIS A 599 -2.87 -4.97 -4.07
C HIS A 599 -4.26 -5.10 -3.45
N TYR A 600 -5.25 -4.38 -3.99
CA TYR A 600 -6.65 -4.49 -3.58
C TYR A 600 -7.45 -5.29 -4.61
N TYR A 601 -8.42 -6.05 -4.12
CA TYR A 601 -9.25 -6.94 -4.91
C TYR A 601 -10.71 -6.82 -4.50
N LEU A 602 -11.60 -7.05 -5.47
CA LEU A 602 -13.02 -7.27 -5.21
C LEU A 602 -13.41 -8.70 -5.60
N TYR A 603 -14.15 -9.35 -4.71
CA TYR A 603 -14.85 -10.61 -4.97
C TYR A 603 -16.26 -10.31 -5.48
N ASN A 604 -16.68 -11.04 -6.50
CA ASN A 604 -17.96 -10.92 -7.18
C ASN A 604 -18.33 -9.52 -7.69
N TYR A 605 -17.34 -8.67 -7.97
CA TYR A 605 -17.57 -7.35 -8.57
C TYR A 605 -16.51 -7.03 -9.63
N ALA A 606 -16.96 -6.61 -10.81
CA ALA A 606 -16.13 -6.07 -11.87
C ALA A 606 -16.13 -4.54 -11.80
N THR A 607 -14.97 -3.92 -12.00
CA THR A 607 -14.79 -2.46 -11.98
C THR A 607 -13.62 -2.09 -12.89
N LYS A 608 -13.61 -0.90 -13.49
CA LYS A 608 -12.41 -0.42 -14.19
C LYS A 608 -11.30 -0.15 -13.16
N PRO A 609 -10.00 -0.27 -13.53
CA PRO A 609 -8.91 -0.03 -12.59
C PRO A 609 -9.00 1.33 -11.87
N ILE A 610 -8.49 1.36 -10.64
CA ILE A 610 -8.47 2.57 -9.81
C ILE A 610 -7.02 2.98 -9.56
N LEU A 611 -6.70 4.26 -9.81
CA LEU A 611 -5.35 4.80 -9.67
C LEU A 611 -4.89 4.68 -8.20
N GLY A 612 -3.76 4.00 -8.00
CA GLY A 612 -3.22 3.65 -6.69
C GLY A 612 -2.14 4.61 -6.16
N GLY A 613 -1.94 5.76 -6.82
CA GLY A 613 -0.93 6.78 -6.48
C GLY A 613 0.52 6.34 -6.67
N VAL A 614 0.77 5.32 -7.50
CA VAL A 614 2.12 4.76 -7.72
C VAL A 614 2.87 5.47 -8.85
N ASP A 615 2.16 6.02 -9.84
CA ASP A 615 2.77 6.98 -10.77
C ASP A 615 2.68 8.40 -10.18
N VAL A 616 3.72 9.20 -10.43
CA VAL A 616 3.77 10.61 -10.03
C VAL A 616 2.92 11.46 -11.00
N ALA A 617 2.75 11.00 -12.25
CA ALA A 617 1.90 11.66 -13.24
C ALA A 617 0.41 11.63 -12.86
N ASP A 618 -0.05 10.61 -12.11
CA ASP A 618 -1.45 10.47 -11.68
C ASP A 618 -1.89 11.55 -10.67
N GLY A 619 -0.93 12.23 -10.02
CA GLY A 619 -1.18 13.29 -9.04
C GLY A 619 -1.90 12.88 -7.74
N GLY A 620 -2.35 11.63 -7.60
CA GLY A 620 -3.17 11.19 -6.46
C GLY A 620 -3.62 9.73 -6.58
N SER A 621 -4.49 9.31 -5.67
CA SER A 621 -5.11 7.99 -5.73
C SER A 621 -6.63 8.07 -5.57
N GLY A 622 -7.35 7.28 -6.37
CA GLY A 622 -8.79 7.07 -6.21
C GLY A 622 -9.16 6.12 -5.06
N MET A 623 -8.20 5.71 -4.24
CA MET A 623 -8.41 4.78 -3.13
C MET A 623 -8.60 5.52 -1.81
N GLY A 624 -9.86 5.66 -1.40
CA GLY A 624 -10.23 6.16 -0.07
C GLY A 624 -10.15 5.10 1.03
N VAL A 625 -10.29 3.81 0.69
CA VAL A 625 -10.25 2.69 1.65
C VAL A 625 -8.85 2.49 2.24
N VAL A 626 -8.74 2.40 3.57
CA VAL A 626 -7.54 1.93 4.28
C VAL A 626 -7.85 0.62 5.00
N MET A 627 -7.10 -0.43 4.66
CA MET A 627 -7.23 -1.79 5.22
C MET A 627 -6.17 -2.02 6.32
N LEU A 628 -6.49 -2.86 7.31
CA LEU A 628 -5.72 -3.07 8.54
C LEU A 628 -4.64 -4.16 8.48
#